data_AF-A0A4Y7RNZ4-F1
#
_entry.id   AF-A0A4Y7RNZ4-F1
#
_cell.length_a   1.000
_cell.length_b   1.000
_cell.length_c   1.000
_cell.angle_alpha   90.00
_cell.angle_beta   90.00
_cell.angle_gamma   90.00
#
_symmetry.space_group_name_H-M   'P 1'
#
loop_
_entity.id
_entity.type
_entity.pdbx_description
1 polymer ?
#
loop_
_entity_poly.entity_id
_entity_poly.type
_entity_poly.pdbx_seq_one_letter_code
_entity_poly.pdbx_strand_id
1 'polypeptide(L)'
;MKIEGNYTEKAELLKALAHPTRLCIVHGLMDSECNVNKITGCMEMPQSTISQQLAILRSKGIIEGRRKGTEICYSVINKKAREIVTLLMND
;
A
#
# COMPACT_ATOMS: atom_id res chain seq x y z
N MET A 1 -7.05 -20.60 22.97
CA MET A 1 -5.96 -19.62 23.17
C MET A 1 -6.46 -18.25 22.69
N LYS A 2 -6.70 -17.29 23.60
CA LYS A 2 -7.04 -15.91 23.20
C LYS A 2 -5.72 -15.19 22.95
N ILE A 3 -5.43 -14.92 21.68
CA ILE A 3 -4.32 -14.05 21.31
C ILE A 3 -4.75 -12.61 21.63
N GLU A 4 -3.91 -11.84 22.33
CA GLU A 4 -4.18 -10.43 22.62
C GLU A 4 -4.41 -9.65 21.32
N GLY A 5 -5.34 -8.69 21.32
CA GLY A 5 -5.75 -7.95 20.12
C GLY A 5 -4.59 -7.28 19.37
N ASN A 6 -3.54 -6.87 20.08
CA ASN A 6 -2.34 -6.26 19.52
C ASN A 6 -1.60 -7.17 18.51
N TYR A 7 -1.50 -8.48 18.77
CA TYR A 7 -0.81 -9.40 17.84
C TYR A 7 -1.64 -9.64 16.59
N THR A 8 -2.96 -9.77 16.73
CA THR A 8 -3.88 -9.94 15.59
C THR A 8 -3.84 -8.73 14.65
N GLU A 9 -3.89 -7.51 15.20
CA GLU A 9 -3.81 -6.28 14.40
C GLU A 9 -2.46 -6.14 13.67
N LYS A 10 -1.35 -6.43 14.36
CA LYS A 10 -0.01 -6.42 13.76
C LYS A 10 0.12 -7.47 12.65
N ALA A 11 -0.40 -8.67 12.86
CA ALA A 11 -0.38 -9.73 11.86
C ALA A 11 -1.22 -9.36 10.62
N GLU A 12 -2.37 -8.71 10.80
CA GLU A 12 -3.19 -8.23 9.69
C GLU A 12 -2.51 -7.12 8.90
N LEU A 13 -1.76 -6.22 9.55
CA LEU A 13 -0.92 -5.23 8.86
C LEU A 13 0.16 -5.92 8.01
N LEU A 14 0.90 -6.87 8.59
CA LEU A 14 1.93 -7.61 7.86
C LEU A 14 1.33 -8.40 6.69
N LYS A 15 0.17 -9.04 6.89
CA LYS A 15 -0.56 -9.76 5.84
C LYS A 15 -1.05 -8.84 4.73
N ALA A 16 -1.40 -7.60 5.07
CA ALA A 16 -1.76 -6.58 4.09
C ALA A 16 -0.56 -6.07 3.28
N LEU A 17 0.66 -6.12 3.84
CA LEU A 17 1.89 -5.71 3.16
C LEU A 17 2.59 -6.85 2.40
N ALA A 18 2.47 -8.10 2.86
CA ALA A 18 3.17 -9.27 2.30
C ALA A 18 2.64 -9.69 0.91
N HIS A 19 2.87 -8.86 -0.10
CA HIS A 19 2.65 -9.15 -1.52
C HIS A 19 3.53 -8.20 -2.35
N PRO A 20 4.24 -8.70 -3.38
CA PRO A 20 5.17 -7.90 -4.17
C PRO A 20 4.58 -6.60 -4.71
N THR A 21 3.41 -6.68 -5.37
CA THR A 21 2.72 -5.49 -5.90
C THR A 21 2.31 -4.50 -4.83
N ARG A 22 1.91 -4.95 -3.63
CA ARG A 22 1.48 -4.05 -2.55
C ARG A 22 2.68 -3.33 -1.94
N LEU A 23 3.81 -4.02 -1.77
CA LEU A 23 5.07 -3.37 -1.36
C LEU A 23 5.51 -2.32 -2.36
N CYS A 24 5.48 -2.62 -3.66
CA CYS A 24 5.84 -1.64 -4.69
C CYS A 24 4.90 -0.43 -4.71
N ILE A 25 3.58 -0.65 -4.64
CA ILE A 25 2.62 0.46 -4.57
C ILE A 25 2.89 1.33 -3.35
N VAL A 26 3.05 0.74 -2.16
CA VAL A 26 3.29 1.50 -0.92
C VAL A 26 4.62 2.24 -1.00
N HIS A 27 5.69 1.58 -1.43
CA HIS A 27 7.02 2.19 -1.58
C HIS A 27 6.99 3.36 -2.57
N GLY A 28 6.44 3.17 -3.77
CA GLY A 28 6.37 4.26 -4.74
C GLY A 28 5.47 5.42 -4.31
N LEU A 29 4.38 5.15 -3.57
CA LEU A 29 3.51 6.18 -3.01
C LEU A 29 4.17 6.96 -1.85
N MET A 30 5.26 6.45 -1.26
CA MET A 30 6.05 7.19 -0.27
C MET A 30 6.94 8.25 -0.93
N ASP A 31 7.36 8.04 -2.18
CA ASP A 31 8.24 8.95 -2.92
C ASP A 31 7.46 10.02 -3.71
N SER A 32 6.27 9.69 -4.22
CA SER A 32 5.41 10.65 -4.91
C SER A 32 3.93 10.30 -4.74
N GLU A 33 3.18 11.24 -4.17
CA GLU A 33 1.72 11.16 -4.16
C GLU A 33 1.16 11.23 -5.59
N CYS A 34 -0.07 10.75 -5.78
CA CYS A 34 -0.84 10.78 -7.04
C CYS A 34 -0.34 9.90 -8.21
N ASN A 35 0.84 9.29 -8.17
CA ASN A 35 1.43 8.72 -9.39
C ASN A 35 1.41 7.19 -9.50
N VAL A 36 0.29 6.55 -9.16
CA VAL A 36 0.20 5.09 -9.20
C VAL A 36 0.54 4.53 -10.58
N ASN A 37 0.07 5.17 -11.66
CA ASN A 37 0.33 4.68 -13.02
C ASN A 37 1.82 4.70 -13.41
N LYS A 38 2.61 5.68 -12.94
CA LYS A 38 4.07 5.65 -13.16
C LYS A 38 4.76 4.64 -12.25
N ILE A 39 4.31 4.51 -11.00
CA ILE A 39 4.88 3.55 -10.02
C ILE A 39 4.68 2.11 -10.52
N THR A 40 3.47 1.79 -10.98
CA THR A 40 3.12 0.45 -11.44
C THR A 40 3.46 0.20 -12.89
N GLY A 41 3.77 1.24 -13.69
CA GLY A 41 4.22 1.06 -15.07
C GLY A 41 5.55 0.30 -15.19
N CYS A 42 6.34 0.26 -14.11
CA CYS A 42 7.54 -0.57 -14.01
C CYS A 42 7.23 -2.07 -13.78
N MET A 43 6.03 -2.39 -13.33
CA MET A 43 5.57 -3.77 -13.19
C MET A 43 4.63 -4.03 -14.37
N GLU A 44 4.98 -4.94 -15.28
CA GLU A 44 4.15 -5.31 -16.43
C GLU A 44 2.85 -6.02 -15.98
N MET A 45 1.95 -5.27 -15.36
CA MET A 45 0.76 -5.76 -14.67
C MET A 45 -0.49 -5.12 -15.27
N PRO A 46 -1.59 -5.90 -15.40
CA PRO A 46 -2.88 -5.35 -15.82
C PRO A 46 -3.39 -4.27 -14.86
N GLN A 47 -4.00 -3.22 -15.42
CA GLN A 47 -4.62 -2.13 -14.67
C GLN A 47 -5.68 -2.63 -13.66
N SER A 48 -6.42 -3.68 -14.03
CA SER A 48 -7.42 -4.31 -13.16
C SER A 48 -6.78 -4.91 -11.90
N THR A 49 -5.61 -5.55 -12.04
CA THR A 49 -4.87 -6.12 -10.92
C THR A 49 -4.37 -5.01 -9.99
N ILE A 50 -3.84 -3.91 -10.54
CA ILE A 50 -3.39 -2.75 -9.77
C ILE A 50 -4.56 -2.14 -8.97
N SER A 51 -5.72 -1.97 -9.61
CA SER A 51 -6.93 -1.46 -8.96
C SER A 51 -7.38 -2.35 -7.80
N GLN A 52 -7.30 -3.67 -7.97
CA GLN A 52 -7.62 -4.63 -6.91
C GLN A 52 -6.66 -4.48 -5.72
N GLN A 53 -5.34 -4.34 -5.96
CA GLN A 53 -4.37 -4.17 -4.89
C GLN A 53 -4.54 -2.84 -4.14
N LEU A 54 -4.83 -1.75 -4.86
CA LEU A 54 -5.19 -0.46 -4.25
C LEU A 54 -6.43 -0.57 -3.35
N ALA A 55 -7.47 -1.28 -3.79
CA ALA A 55 -8.67 -1.48 -3.00
C ALA A 55 -8.39 -2.27 -1.70
N ILE A 56 -7.53 -3.28 -1.76
CA ILE A 56 -7.09 -4.04 -0.58
C ILE A 56 -6.33 -3.13 0.38
N LEU A 57 -5.34 -2.37 -0.10
CA LEU A 57 -4.56 -1.46 0.75
C LEU A 57 -5.44 -0.37 1.39
N ARG A 58 -6.41 0.16 0.64
CA ARG A 58 -7.37 1.15 1.13
C ARG A 58 -8.30 0.57 2.19
N SER A 59 -8.86 -0.62 1.96
CA SER A 59 -9.74 -1.28 2.94
C SER A 59 -9.02 -1.68 4.23
N LYS A 60 -7.70 -1.89 4.17
CA LYS A 60 -6.84 -2.11 5.33
C LYS A 60 -6.34 -0.82 5.99
N GLY A 61 -6.77 0.35 5.52
CA GLY A 61 -6.39 1.65 6.08
C GLY A 61 -4.91 2.00 5.91
N ILE A 62 -4.22 1.40 4.93
CA ILE A 62 -2.81 1.67 4.64
C ILE A 62 -2.66 2.93 3.79
N ILE A 63 -3.54 3.07 2.81
CA ILE A 63 -3.59 4.20 1.89
C ILE A 63 -4.95 4.88 1.93
N GLU A 64 -4.98 6.16 1.56
CA GLU A 64 -6.21 6.88 1.23
C GLU A 64 -6.23 7.26 -0.24
N GLY A 65 -7.43 7.50 -0.78
CA GLY A 65 -7.62 7.98 -2.14
C GLY A 65 -8.43 9.28 -2.13
N ARG A 66 -7.91 10.34 -2.76
CA ARG A 66 -8.57 11.63 -2.93
C ARG A 66 -8.80 11.93 -4.40
N ARG A 67 -10.01 12.35 -4.77
CA ARG A 67 -10.31 12.77 -6.14
C ARG A 67 -9.64 14.10 -6.45
N LYS A 68 -8.86 14.16 -7.53
CA LYS A 68 -8.21 15.36 -8.05
C LYS A 68 -8.58 15.50 -9.53
N GLY A 69 -9.61 16.29 -9.80
CA GLY A 69 -10.20 16.40 -11.13
C GLY A 69 -10.84 15.08 -11.58
N THR A 70 -10.35 14.52 -12.68
CA THR A 70 -10.83 13.25 -13.26
C THR A 70 -10.14 12.01 -12.69
N GLU A 71 -9.07 12.18 -11.91
CA GLU A 71 -8.25 11.08 -11.39
C GLU A 71 -8.39 10.90 -9.87
N ILE A 72 -8.04 9.72 -9.37
CA ILE A 72 -7.91 9.45 -7.93
C ILE A 72 -6.43 9.40 -7.58
N CYS A 73 -6.02 10.31 -6.71
CA CYS A 73 -4.70 10.33 -6.11
C CYS A 73 -4.65 9.50 -4.85
N TYR A 74 -3.65 8.64 -4.72
CA TYR A 74 -3.42 7.86 -3.49
C TYR A 74 -2.22 8.40 -2.71
N SER A 75 -2.25 8.21 -1.39
CA SER A 75 -1.15 8.51 -0.46
C SER A 75 -1.12 7.48 0.67
N VAL A 76 0.07 7.22 1.23
CA VAL A 76 0.24 6.29 2.36
C VAL A 76 -0.01 7.01 3.68
N ILE A 77 -1.07 6.61 4.38
CA ILE A 77 -1.51 7.24 5.64
C ILE A 77 -1.08 6.46 6.89
N ASN A 78 -0.78 5.16 6.74
CA ASN A 78 -0.42 4.32 7.87
C ASN A 78 1.09 4.47 8.18
N LYS A 79 1.40 5.09 9.32
CA LYS A 79 2.79 5.35 9.77
C LYS A 79 3.61 4.08 9.92
N LYS A 80 3.06 3.03 10.55
CA LYS A 80 3.75 1.74 10.72
C LYS A 80 4.03 1.05 9.39
N ALA A 81 3.09 1.13 8.44
CA ALA A 81 3.31 0.60 7.10
C ALA A 81 4.51 1.27 6.42
N ARG A 82 4.62 2.60 6.54
CA ARG A 82 5.77 3.37 6.02
C ARG A 82 7.07 2.91 6.67
N GLU A 83 7.11 2.83 8.00
CA GLU A 83 8.30 2.38 8.75
C GLU A 83 8.77 0.97 8.32
N ILE A 84 7.84 0.02 8.22
CA ILE A 84 8.15 -1.36 7.78
C ILE A 84 8.69 -1.37 6.35
N VAL A 85 8.04 -0.66 5.43
CA VAL A 85 8.48 -0.64 4.03
C VAL A 85 9.83 0.05 3.90
N THR A 86 10.08 1.17 4.59
CA THR A 86 11.40 1.82 4.65
C THR A 86 12.46 0.84 5.16
N LEU A 87 12.18 0.11 6.25
CA LEU A 87 13.14 -0.84 6.82
C LEU A 87 13.52 -1.95 5.83
N LEU A 88 12.57 -2.39 4.99
CA LEU A 88 12.79 -3.48 4.03
C LEU A 88 13.46 -3.05 2.72
N MET A 89 13.43 -1.75 2.40
CA MET A 89 13.93 -1.21 1.12
C MET A 89 15.21 -0.38 1.27
N ASN A 90 15.67 -0.15 2.50
CA ASN A 90 17.00 0.42 2.76
C ASN A 90 18.04 -0.70 2.61
N ASP A 91 18.71 -0.75 1.45
CA ASP A 91 19.94 -1.54 1.25
C ASP A 91 21.17 -0.83 1.83
#